data_AF-A0A0Q6VGB9-F1
#
_entry.id   AF-A0A0Q6VGB9-F1
#
_cell.length_a   1.000
_cell.length_b   1.000
_cell.length_c   1.000
_cell.angle_alpha   90.00
_cell.angle_beta   90.00
_cell.angle_gamma   90.00
#
_symmetry.space_group_name_H-M   'P 1'
#
loop_
_entity.id
_entity.type
_entity.pdbx_description
1 polymer ?
#
loop_
_entity_poly.entity_id
_entity_poly.type
_entity_poly.pdbx_seq_one_letter_code
_entity_poly.pdbx_strand_id
1 'polypeptide(L)'
;MEQPRATDLQRQIDDLVAVVTKDRTDIDALVTQADETLARITVNRADIDALQEGVTLNRELIAELQSEGVVRREHTDQLEKALTTSRTIGAAVGVLMASRNIGQEEALRVLREASSRANTPMRELAEVIVTSRSEN
;
A
#
# COMPACT_ATOMS: atom_id res chain seq x y z
N MET A 1 -60.07 -33.84 -62.42
CA MET A 1 -59.52 -34.33 -61.14
C MET A 1 -58.08 -33.85 -61.03
N GLU A 2 -57.84 -32.63 -60.54
CA GLU A 2 -56.47 -32.07 -60.36
C GLU A 2 -56.34 -31.14 -59.13
N GLN A 3 -57.37 -31.03 -58.29
CA GLN A 3 -57.42 -30.05 -57.20
C GLN A 3 -56.73 -30.42 -55.87
N PRO A 4 -56.53 -31.69 -55.45
CA PRO A 4 -56.05 -31.96 -54.08
C PRO A 4 -54.57 -31.59 -53.85
N ARG A 5 -53.74 -31.60 -54.90
CA ARG A 5 -52.29 -31.31 -54.80
C ARG A 5 -52.01 -29.81 -54.70
N ALA A 6 -52.81 -28.99 -55.38
CA ALA A 6 -52.72 -27.53 -55.31
C ALA A 6 -53.12 -27.01 -53.91
N THR A 7 -54.13 -27.62 -53.29
CA THR A 7 -54.56 -27.26 -51.93
C THR A 7 -53.52 -27.62 -50.86
N ASP A 8 -52.78 -28.72 -51.05
CA ASP A 8 -51.74 -29.14 -50.11
C ASP A 8 -50.48 -28.25 -50.19
N LEU A 9 -50.09 -27.85 -51.39
CA LEU A 9 -49.05 -26.85 -51.60
C LEU A 9 -49.42 -25.49 -51.00
N GLN A 10 -50.68 -25.06 -51.15
CA GLN A 10 -51.15 -23.81 -50.54
C GLN A 10 -51.05 -23.86 -49.01
N ARG A 11 -51.45 -24.97 -48.38
CA ARG A 11 -51.31 -25.16 -46.93
C ARG A 11 -49.84 -25.09 -46.49
N GLN A 12 -48.93 -25.75 -47.21
CA GLN A 12 -47.50 -25.70 -46.92
C GLN A 12 -46.92 -24.29 -47.05
N ILE A 13 -47.39 -23.49 -48.01
CA ILE A 13 -47.01 -22.08 -48.16
C ILE A 13 -47.53 -21.26 -46.98
N ASP A 14 -48.78 -21.44 -46.58
CA ASP A 14 -49.37 -20.71 -45.45
C ASP A 14 -48.64 -21.03 -44.13
N ASP A 15 -48.29 -22.30 -43.90
CA ASP A 15 -47.50 -22.75 -42.75
C ASP A 15 -46.09 -22.16 -42.78
N LEU A 16 -45.44 -22.14 -43.94
CA LEU A 16 -44.11 -21.55 -44.09
C LEU A 16 -44.14 -20.03 -43.86
N VAL A 17 -45.16 -19.33 -44.36
CA VAL A 17 -45.36 -17.90 -44.12
C VAL A 17 -45.56 -17.62 -42.63
N ALA A 18 -46.32 -18.46 -41.93
CA ALA A 18 -46.49 -18.33 -40.49
C ALA A 18 -45.18 -18.49 -39.72
N VAL A 19 -44.36 -19.50 -40.09
CA VAL A 19 -43.03 -19.70 -39.49
C VAL A 19 -42.11 -18.53 -39.77
N VAL A 20 -41.99 -18.09 -41.03
CA VAL A 20 -41.11 -16.96 -41.40
C VAL A 20 -41.54 -15.66 -40.72
N THR A 21 -42.84 -15.44 -40.54
CA THR A 21 -43.34 -14.25 -39.82
C THR A 21 -42.95 -14.31 -38.35
N LYS A 22 -43.03 -15.49 -37.72
CA LYS A 22 -42.60 -15.69 -36.34
C LYS A 22 -41.09 -15.49 -36.19
N ASP A 23 -40.30 -16.14 -37.04
CA ASP A 23 -38.83 -16.00 -37.01
C ASP A 23 -38.43 -14.54 -37.21
N ARG A 24 -39.14 -13.81 -38.08
CA ARG A 24 -38.92 -12.36 -38.27
C ARG A 24 -39.14 -11.59 -36.96
N THR A 25 -40.23 -11.85 -36.25
CA THR A 25 -40.49 -11.18 -34.97
C THR A 25 -39.48 -11.54 -33.88
N ASP A 26 -39.03 -12.79 -33.84
CA ASP A 26 -38.01 -13.24 -32.88
C ASP A 26 -36.66 -12.58 -33.19
N ILE A 27 -36.28 -12.47 -34.47
CA ILE A 27 -35.06 -11.77 -34.91
C ILE A 27 -35.13 -10.30 -34.51
N ASP A 28 -36.24 -9.60 -34.77
CA ASP A 28 -36.39 -8.18 -34.44
C ASP A 28 -36.30 -7.93 -32.92
N ALA A 29 -36.83 -8.86 -32.10
CA ALA A 29 -36.70 -8.80 -30.65
C ALA A 29 -35.25 -9.02 -30.18
N LEU A 30 -34.55 -10.00 -30.77
CA LEU A 30 -33.14 -10.26 -30.46
C LEU A 30 -32.23 -9.09 -30.85
N VAL A 31 -32.49 -8.45 -32.00
CA VAL A 31 -31.76 -7.24 -32.42
C VAL A 31 -31.95 -6.12 -31.40
N THR A 32 -33.19 -5.88 -30.98
CA THR A 32 -33.49 -4.86 -29.96
C THR A 32 -32.73 -5.13 -28.65
N GLN A 33 -32.73 -6.38 -28.18
CA GLN A 33 -32.02 -6.76 -26.96
C GLN A 33 -30.49 -6.63 -27.11
N ALA A 34 -29.95 -6.93 -28.28
CA ALA A 34 -28.53 -6.76 -28.58
C ALA A 34 -28.13 -5.28 -28.53
N ASP A 35 -28.94 -4.39 -29.10
CA ASP A 35 -28.71 -2.94 -29.07
C ASP A 35 -28.71 -2.39 -27.64
N GLU A 36 -29.68 -2.81 -26.82
CA GLU A 36 -29.72 -2.45 -25.39
C GLU A 36 -28.48 -2.96 -24.63
N THR A 37 -28.05 -4.18 -24.93
CA THR A 37 -26.86 -4.78 -24.30
C THR A 37 -25.59 -4.04 -24.70
N LEU A 38 -25.46 -3.64 -25.97
CA LEU A 38 -24.34 -2.85 -26.46
C LEU A 38 -24.30 -1.45 -25.83
N ALA A 39 -25.47 -0.82 -25.67
CA ALA A 39 -25.56 0.47 -24.97
C ALA A 39 -25.07 0.33 -23.51
N ARG A 40 -25.51 -0.71 -22.80
CA ARG A 40 -25.05 -1.00 -21.43
C ARG A 40 -23.55 -1.28 -21.36
N ILE A 41 -22.99 -2.05 -22.30
CA ILE A 41 -21.55 -2.33 -22.36
C ILE A 41 -20.76 -1.04 -22.56
N THR A 42 -21.25 -0.14 -23.41
CA THR A 42 -20.58 1.14 -23.69
C THR A 42 -20.53 2.03 -22.46
N VAL A 43 -21.65 2.14 -21.73
CA VAL A 43 -21.71 2.90 -20.46
C VAL A 43 -20.79 2.27 -19.41
N ASN A 44 -20.91 0.96 -19.19
CA ASN A 44 -20.07 0.25 -18.21
C ASN A 44 -18.58 0.37 -18.53
N ARG A 45 -18.20 0.39 -19.81
CA ARG A 45 -16.81 0.59 -20.22
C ARG A 45 -16.31 1.97 -19.83
N ALA A 46 -17.08 3.02 -20.06
CA ALA A 46 -16.72 4.37 -19.64
C ALA A 46 -16.54 4.48 -18.12
N ASP A 47 -17.44 3.85 -17.34
CA ASP A 47 -17.32 3.81 -15.89
C ASP A 47 -16.06 3.04 -15.43
N ILE A 48 -15.75 1.91 -16.07
CA ILE A 48 -14.54 1.13 -15.79
C ILE A 48 -13.28 1.96 -16.07
N ASP A 49 -13.24 2.66 -17.20
CA ASP A 49 -12.09 3.49 -17.58
C ASP A 49 -11.85 4.61 -16.54
N ALA A 50 -12.93 5.28 -16.10
CA ALA A 50 -12.85 6.31 -15.05
C ALA A 50 -12.40 5.74 -13.69
N LEU A 51 -12.90 4.57 -13.31
CA LEU A 51 -12.47 3.89 -12.08
C LEU A 51 -11.00 3.46 -12.16
N GLN A 52 -10.52 3.01 -13.32
CA GLN A 52 -9.13 2.63 -13.53
C GLN A 52 -8.17 3.81 -13.38
N GLU A 53 -8.54 4.99 -13.88
CA GLU A 53 -7.78 6.22 -13.69
C GLU A 53 -7.66 6.56 -12.20
N GLY A 54 -8.78 6.55 -11.45
CA GLY A 54 -8.78 6.81 -10.02
C GLY A 54 -7.96 5.78 -9.21
N VAL A 55 -8.00 4.50 -9.58
CA VAL A 55 -7.19 3.45 -8.95
C VAL A 55 -5.70 3.68 -9.19
N THR A 56 -5.32 4.14 -10.38
CA THR A 56 -3.91 4.40 -10.72
C THR A 56 -3.36 5.54 -9.86
N LEU A 57 -4.08 6.67 -9.79
CA LEU A 57 -3.72 7.80 -8.94
C LEU A 57 -3.61 7.42 -7.45
N ASN A 58 -4.57 6.65 -6.94
CA ASN A 58 -4.56 6.21 -5.54
C ASN A 58 -3.35 5.32 -5.23
N ARG A 59 -2.94 4.45 -6.16
CA ARG A 59 -1.73 3.61 -5.97
C ARG A 59 -0.46 4.45 -5.88
N GLU A 60 -0.32 5.47 -6.72
CA GLU A 60 0.81 6.39 -6.67
C GLU A 60 0.86 7.15 -5.35
N LEU A 61 -0.28 7.69 -4.90
CA LEU A 61 -0.36 8.38 -3.61
C LEU A 61 -0.03 7.48 -2.42
N ILE A 62 -0.51 6.23 -2.43
CA ILE A 62 -0.18 5.24 -1.38
C ILE A 62 1.32 4.96 -1.35
N ALA A 63 1.95 4.78 -2.52
CA ALA A 63 3.39 4.53 -2.59
C ALA A 63 4.21 5.71 -2.04
N GLU A 64 3.82 6.94 -2.36
CA GLU A 64 4.47 8.14 -1.84
C GLU A 64 4.34 8.26 -0.32
N LEU A 65 3.12 8.11 0.22
CA LEU A 65 2.87 8.17 1.67
C LEU A 65 3.60 7.06 2.44
N GLN A 66 3.73 5.87 1.84
CA GLN A 66 4.50 4.78 2.42
C GLN A 66 5.99 5.12 2.48
N SER A 67 6.54 5.68 1.41
CA SER A 67 7.93 6.16 1.35
C SER A 67 8.20 7.22 2.43
N GLU A 68 7.38 8.26 2.50
CA GLU A 68 7.48 9.29 3.54
C GLU A 68 7.38 8.69 4.95
N GLY A 69 6.45 7.75 5.15
CA GLY A 69 6.26 7.08 6.42
C GLY A 69 7.48 6.29 6.86
N VAL A 70 8.18 5.63 5.93
CA VAL A 70 9.44 4.92 6.21
C VAL A 70 10.52 5.91 6.64
N VAL A 71 10.75 6.96 5.85
CA VAL A 71 11.78 7.97 6.15
C VAL A 71 11.55 8.65 7.51
N ARG A 72 10.29 9.00 7.81
CA ARG A 72 9.94 9.60 9.12
C ARG A 72 10.24 8.65 10.28
N ARG A 73 9.90 7.36 10.15
CA ARG A 73 10.20 6.37 11.20
C ARG A 73 11.69 6.20 11.42
N GLU A 74 12.47 6.07 10.34
CA GLU A 74 13.92 5.95 10.44
C GLU A 74 14.55 7.17 11.15
N HIS A 75 14.07 8.37 10.83
CA HIS A 75 14.54 9.59 11.48
C HIS A 75 14.18 9.63 12.97
N THR A 76 12.95 9.23 13.34
CA THR A 76 12.54 9.13 14.75
C THR A 76 13.40 8.11 15.51
N ASP A 77 13.62 6.92 14.94
CA ASP A 77 14.44 5.87 15.57
C ASP A 77 15.90 6.34 15.78
N GLN A 78 16.46 7.07 14.82
CA GLN A 78 17.80 7.65 14.94
C GLN A 78 17.88 8.70 16.05
N LEU A 79 16.88 9.59 16.13
CA LEU A 79 16.81 10.60 17.18
C LEU A 79 16.63 9.97 18.58
N GLU A 80 15.77 8.97 18.73
CA GLU A 80 15.58 8.27 19.99
C GLU A 80 16.86 7.55 20.46
N LYS A 81 17.58 6.91 19.53
CA LYS A 81 18.89 6.30 19.81
C LYS A 81 19.92 7.35 20.23
N ALA A 82 19.97 8.49 19.54
CA ALA A 82 20.88 9.58 19.87
C ALA A 82 20.58 10.18 21.26
N LEU A 83 19.31 10.40 21.58
CA LEU A 83 18.87 10.91 22.89
C LEU A 83 19.20 9.92 24.01
N THR A 84 18.93 8.64 23.81
CA THR A 84 19.25 7.59 24.79
C THR A 84 20.76 7.54 25.05
N THR A 85 21.55 7.55 23.97
CA THR A 85 23.02 7.58 24.05
C THR A 85 23.53 8.80 24.81
N SER A 86 22.98 9.99 24.51
CA SER A 86 23.35 11.24 25.18
C SER A 86 23.05 11.19 26.69
N ARG A 87 21.89 10.64 27.07
CA ARG A 87 21.51 10.47 28.49
C ARG A 87 22.46 9.51 29.21
N THR A 88 22.77 8.35 28.62
CA THR A 88 23.70 7.38 29.22
C THR A 88 25.09 7.98 29.42
N ILE A 89 25.61 8.70 28.40
CA ILE A 89 26.90 9.40 28.50
C ILE A 89 26.85 10.48 29.58
N GLY A 90 25.78 11.28 29.62
CA GLY A 90 25.58 12.31 30.64
C GLY A 90 25.56 11.74 32.06
N ALA A 91 24.89 10.60 32.27
CA ALA A 91 24.87 9.91 33.56
C ALA A 91 26.27 9.42 33.96
N ALA A 92 27.01 8.79 33.05
CA ALA A 92 28.39 8.36 33.31
C ALA A 92 29.32 9.54 33.63
N VAL A 93 29.17 10.67 32.93
CA VAL A 93 29.88 11.91 33.22
C VAL A 93 29.56 12.38 34.64
N GLY A 94 28.29 12.38 35.05
CA GLY A 94 27.89 12.69 36.43
C GLY A 94 28.52 11.76 37.48
N VAL A 95 28.61 10.46 37.20
CA VAL A 95 29.30 9.48 38.07
C VAL A 95 30.79 9.79 38.20
N LEU A 96 31.46 10.15 37.09
CA LEU A 96 32.86 10.54 37.08
C LEU A 96 33.12 11.83 37.86
N MET A 97 32.26 12.84 37.66
CA MET A 97 32.31 14.10 38.41
C MET A 97 32.24 13.83 39.91
N ALA A 98 31.26 13.04 40.35
CA ALA A 98 31.05 12.73 41.77
C ALA A 98 32.16 11.85 42.38
N SER A 99 32.71 10.89 41.62
CA SER A 99 33.72 9.96 42.12
C SER A 99 35.13 10.55 42.16
N ARG A 100 35.45 11.48 41.25
CA ARG A 100 36.80 12.07 41.12
C ARG A 100 36.89 13.53 41.52
N ASN A 101 35.76 14.14 41.90
CA ASN A 101 35.64 15.55 42.23
C ASN A 101 36.19 16.47 41.13
N ILE A 102 35.80 16.19 39.89
CA ILE A 102 36.21 16.94 38.68
C ILE A 102 35.01 17.62 38.02
N GLY A 103 35.28 18.64 37.20
CA GLY A 103 34.26 19.34 36.42
C GLY A 103 33.73 18.53 35.24
N GLN A 104 32.60 18.97 34.67
CA GLN A 104 31.92 18.27 33.56
C GLN A 104 32.79 18.09 32.32
N GLU A 105 33.49 19.14 31.88
CA GLU A 105 34.37 19.08 30.69
C GLU A 105 35.51 18.09 30.89
N GLU A 106 36.08 18.07 32.10
CA GLU A 106 37.17 17.16 32.44
C GLU A 106 36.68 15.71 32.53
N ALA A 107 35.52 15.45 33.14
CA ALA A 107 34.90 14.14 33.16
C ALA A 107 34.60 13.62 31.75
N LEU A 108 34.08 14.47 30.86
CA LEU A 108 33.82 14.10 29.47
C LEU A 108 35.12 13.78 28.71
N ARG A 109 36.20 14.53 28.95
CA ARG A 109 37.53 14.24 28.39
C ARG A 109 38.06 12.90 28.89
N VAL A 110 38.00 12.63 30.19
CA VAL A 110 38.41 11.34 30.77
C VAL A 110 37.63 10.18 30.16
N LEU A 111 36.31 10.33 29.98
CA LEU A 111 35.48 9.31 29.37
C LEU A 111 35.88 9.04 27.90
N ARG A 112 36.14 10.10 27.11
CA ARG A 112 36.62 9.97 25.73
C ARG A 112 37.99 9.29 25.65
N GLU A 113 38.93 9.69 26.50
CA GLU A 113 40.26 9.09 26.55
C GLU A 113 40.21 7.62 26.96
N ALA A 114 39.34 7.27 27.91
CA ALA A 114 39.12 5.88 28.30
C ALA A 114 38.47 5.06 27.17
N SER A 115 37.47 5.61 26.48
CA SER A 115 36.82 4.97 25.32
C SER A 115 37.82 4.70 24.20
N SER A 116 38.67 5.67 23.87
CA SER A 116 39.72 5.55 22.86
C SER A 116 40.76 4.49 23.25
N ARG A 117 41.29 4.53 24.49
CA ARG A 117 42.28 3.54 24.97
C ARG A 117 41.72 2.12 25.03
N ALA A 118 40.43 1.97 25.35
CA ALA A 118 39.76 0.69 25.41
C ALA A 118 39.23 0.22 24.04
N ASN A 119 39.37 1.02 22.97
CA ASN A 119 38.78 0.79 21.66
C ASN A 119 37.29 0.36 21.74
N THR A 120 36.55 0.97 22.66
CA THR A 120 35.16 0.63 22.97
C THR A 120 34.29 1.86 22.75
N PRO A 121 33.13 1.75 22.09
CA PRO A 121 32.22 2.87 21.90
C PRO A 121 31.91 3.57 23.23
N MET A 122 32.00 4.89 23.25
CA MET A 122 31.81 5.70 24.45
C MET A 122 30.47 5.44 25.15
N ARG A 123 29.42 5.09 24.39
CA ARG A 123 28.10 4.67 24.92
C ARG A 123 28.21 3.42 25.80
N GLU A 124 28.89 2.39 25.32
CA GLU A 124 29.03 1.11 26.01
C GLU A 124 29.88 1.29 27.27
N LEU A 125 30.97 2.05 27.16
CA LEU A 125 31.79 2.37 28.32
C LEU A 125 31.00 3.18 29.37
N ALA A 126 30.15 4.12 28.94
CA ALA A 126 29.27 4.86 29.82
C ALA A 126 28.24 3.94 30.53
N GLU A 127 27.66 2.98 29.81
CA GLU A 127 26.73 1.98 30.35
C GLU A 127 27.39 1.15 31.46
N VAL A 128 28.63 0.70 31.26
CA VAL A 128 29.42 -0.02 32.26
C VAL A 128 29.65 0.84 33.51
N ILE A 129 30.03 2.11 33.34
CA ILE A 129 30.25 3.03 34.47
C ILE A 129 28.97 3.21 35.28
N VAL A 130 27.84 3.45 34.62
CA VAL A 130 26.55 3.64 35.30
C VAL A 130 26.13 2.38 36.06
N THR A 131 26.24 1.20 35.43
CA THR A 131 25.86 -0.08 36.05
C THR A 131 26.74 -0.40 37.27
N SER A 132 28.06 -0.19 37.16
CA SER A 132 29.00 -0.43 38.26
C SER A 132 28.73 0.45 39.50
N ARG A 133 28.07 1.60 39.32
CA ARG A 133 27.69 2.52 40.40
C ARG A 133 26.35 2.16 41.04
N SER A 134 25.46 1.45 40.34
CA SER A 134 24.19 0.97 40.92
C SER A 134 24.33 -0.32 41.72
N GLU A 135 25.42 -1.07 41.52
CA GLU A 135 25.70 -2.34 42.21
C GLU A 135 26.53 -2.17 43.51
N ASN A 136 27.06 -0.97 43.79
CA ASN A 136 27.76 -0.60 45.03
C ASN A 136 26.90 0.36 45.86
#